data_AF-A0AAX1N8D5-F1
#
_entry.id   AF-A0AAX1N8D5-F1
#
_cell.length_a   1.000
_cell.length_b   1.000
_cell.length_c   1.000
_cell.angle_alpha   90.00
_cell.angle_beta   90.00
_cell.angle_gamma   90.00
#
_symmetry.space_group_name_H-M   'P 1'
#
loop_
_entity.id
_entity.type
_entity.pdbx_description
1 polymer ?
#
loop_
_entity_poly.entity_id
_entity_poly.type
_entity_poly.pdbx_seq_one_letter_code
_entity_poly.pdbx_strand_id
1 'polypeptide(L)'
;MKKYRLRLNEINFRFLQSILLKLAEAYKERMPEDIGHQLLIELYDAKFNISIFDIHKEKVMQLNRSQVMALHLFLEEIPLKGEVDIIRNQLYNDFDKFLA
;
A
#
# COMPACT_ATOMS: atom_id res chain seq x y z
N MET A 1 -4.33 -15.54 -11.45
CA MET A 1 -4.17 -15.25 -10.01
C MET A 1 -5.28 -14.30 -9.56
N LYS A 2 -5.86 -14.52 -8.37
CA LYS A 2 -6.90 -13.66 -7.80
C LYS A 2 -6.29 -12.28 -7.48
N LYS A 3 -6.85 -11.20 -8.03
CA LYS A 3 -6.46 -9.82 -7.67
C LYS A 3 -7.27 -9.39 -6.44
N TYR A 4 -6.58 -8.83 -5.45
CA TYR A 4 -7.21 -8.16 -4.32
C TYR A 4 -7.64 -6.75 -4.74
N ARG A 5 -8.81 -6.32 -4.24
CA ARG A 5 -9.34 -4.98 -4.47
C ARG A 5 -9.37 -4.25 -3.14
N LEU A 6 -8.30 -3.52 -2.84
CA LEU A 6 -8.24 -2.70 -1.64
C LEU A 6 -9.05 -1.42 -1.90
N ARG A 7 -10.11 -1.22 -1.12
CA ARG A 7 -10.91 0.00 -1.19
C ARG A 7 -10.37 1.00 -0.18
N LEU A 8 -10.03 2.19 -0.67
CA LEU A 8 -9.44 3.24 0.14
C LEU A 8 -10.32 4.48 0.09
N ASN A 9 -10.65 5.01 1.26
CA ASN A 9 -11.09 6.40 1.34
C ASN A 9 -9.91 7.35 1.07
N GLU A 10 -10.19 8.64 0.97
CA GLU A 10 -9.18 9.65 0.65
C GLU A 10 -8.02 9.68 1.67
N ILE A 11 -8.30 9.52 2.96
CA ILE A 11 -7.31 9.56 4.03
C ILE A 11 -6.37 8.35 3.93
N ASN A 12 -6.92 7.15 3.83
CA ASN A 12 -6.15 5.90 3.71
C ASN A 12 -5.31 5.91 2.44
N PHE A 13 -5.85 6.45 1.34
CA PHE A 13 -5.11 6.60 0.09
C PHE A 13 -3.93 7.57 0.23
N ARG A 14 -4.16 8.77 0.78
CA ARG A 14 -3.09 9.76 1.00
C ARG A 14 -2.01 9.23 1.95
N PHE A 15 -2.40 8.48 2.98
CA PHE A 15 -1.47 7.80 3.87
C PHE A 15 -0.57 6.82 3.12
N LEU A 16 -1.16 5.88 2.37
CA LEU A 16 -0.40 4.92 1.56
C LEU A 16 0.48 5.64 0.52
N GLN A 17 -0.05 6.70 -0.09
CA GLN A 17 0.71 7.48 -1.06
C GLN A 17 1.94 8.13 -0.46
N SER A 18 1.81 8.70 0.74
CA SER A 18 2.90 9.34 1.48
C SER A 18 4.01 8.36 1.84
N ILE A 19 3.67 7.17 2.36
CA ILE A 19 4.68 6.18 2.76
C ILE A 19 5.40 5.57 1.54
N LEU A 20 4.69 5.29 0.45
CA LEU A 20 5.31 4.73 -0.76
C LEU A 20 6.14 5.76 -1.51
N LEU A 21 5.76 7.04 -1.48
CA LEU A 21 6.61 8.12 -2.00
C LEU A 21 7.95 8.16 -1.26
N LYS A 22 7.93 8.12 0.08
CA LYS A 22 9.17 8.12 0.88
C LYS A 22 10.04 6.91 0.58
N LEU A 23 9.44 5.74 0.37
CA LEU A 23 10.16 4.54 -0.02
C LEU A 23 10.84 4.72 -1.39
N ALA A 24 10.10 5.21 -2.38
CA ALA A 24 10.64 5.48 -3.72
C ALA A 24 11.77 6.54 -3.68
N GLU A 25 11.63 7.57 -2.86
CA GLU A 25 12.68 8.58 -2.66
C GLU A 25 13.94 7.97 -2.02
N ALA A 26 13.79 7.10 -1.02
CA ALA A 26 14.91 6.45 -0.33
C ALA A 26 15.73 5.48 -1.20
N TYR A 27 15.13 5.00 -2.30
CA TYR A 27 15.76 4.13 -3.30
C TYR A 27 15.90 4.81 -4.68
N LYS A 28 15.79 6.14 -4.75
CA LYS A 28 15.87 6.86 -6.03
C LYS A 28 17.22 6.70 -6.73
N GLU A 29 18.31 6.59 -5.97
CA GLU A 29 19.69 6.55 -6.48
C GLU A 29 20.37 5.19 -6.25
N ARG A 30 19.63 4.20 -5.74
CA ARG A 30 20.17 2.87 -5.40
C ARG A 30 19.11 1.80 -5.58
N MET A 31 19.53 0.58 -5.91
CA MET A 31 18.57 -0.53 -6.01
C MET A 31 18.00 -0.90 -4.63
N PRO A 32 16.72 -1.30 -4.56
CA PRO A 32 16.15 -1.93 -3.38
C PRO A 32 16.94 -3.17 -2.98
N GLU A 33 17.24 -3.29 -1.69
CA GLU A 33 17.92 -4.46 -1.12
C GLU A 33 16.95 -5.63 -0.88
N ASP A 34 15.65 -5.31 -0.77
CA ASP A 34 14.56 -6.25 -0.53
C ASP A 34 13.58 -6.26 -1.72
N ILE A 35 13.07 -7.46 -2.06
CA ILE A 35 12.12 -7.67 -3.16
C ILE A 35 10.77 -7.02 -2.85
N GLY A 36 10.34 -7.03 -1.59
CA GLY A 36 9.13 -6.34 -1.14
C GLY A 36 9.21 -4.85 -1.43
N HIS A 37 10.32 -4.20 -1.08
CA HIS A 37 10.55 -2.79 -1.41
C HIS A 37 10.50 -2.52 -2.92
N GLN A 38 11.12 -3.39 -3.73
CA GLN A 38 11.03 -3.30 -5.18
C GLN A 38 9.58 -3.35 -5.68
N LEU A 39 8.79 -4.32 -5.21
CA LEU A 39 7.37 -4.47 -5.58
C LEU A 39 6.53 -3.25 -5.20
N LEU A 40 6.85 -2.60 -4.08
CA LEU A 40 6.16 -1.41 -3.61
C LEU A 40 6.52 -0.15 -4.41
N ILE A 41 7.78 -0.03 -4.83
CA ILE A 41 8.22 1.05 -5.73
C ILE A 41 7.56 0.88 -7.10
N GLU A 42 7.55 -0.34 -7.65
CA GLU A 42 6.85 -0.63 -8.91
C GLU A 42 5.35 -0.31 -8.81
N LEU A 43 4.72 -0.63 -7.68
CA LEU A 43 3.33 -0.27 -7.40
C LEU A 43 3.12 1.26 -7.39
N TYR A 44 4.02 2.00 -6.75
CA TYR A 44 4.00 3.45 -6.72
C TYR A 44 4.15 4.06 -8.13
N ASP A 45 5.11 3.58 -8.91
CA ASP A 45 5.39 4.04 -10.26
C ASP A 45 4.23 3.76 -11.22
N ALA A 46 3.57 2.61 -11.05
CA ALA A 46 2.30 2.28 -11.72
C ALA A 46 1.11 3.12 -11.23
N LYS A 47 1.35 4.20 -10.48
CA LYS A 47 0.33 5.08 -9.88
C LYS A 47 -0.70 4.30 -9.08
N PHE A 48 -0.21 3.34 -8.29
CA PHE A 48 -0.98 2.43 -7.45
C PHE A 48 -1.96 1.54 -8.22
N ASN A 49 -1.94 1.52 -9.56
CA ASN A 49 -2.90 0.73 -10.34
C ASN A 49 -4.37 0.98 -9.92
N ILE A 50 -4.71 2.27 -9.75
CA ILE A 50 -6.01 2.72 -9.21
C ILE A 50 -7.07 2.71 -10.31
N SER A 51 -8.23 2.18 -9.99
CA SER A 51 -9.49 2.52 -10.67
C SER A 51 -10.26 3.51 -9.79
N ILE A 52 -10.59 4.69 -10.34
CA ILE A 52 -11.38 5.71 -9.63
C ILE A 52 -12.86 5.38 -9.85
N PHE A 53 -13.64 5.25 -8.77
CA PHE A 53 -15.08 5.08 -8.85
C PHE A 53 -15.77 6.35 -8.30
N ASP A 54 -16.52 7.05 -9.16
CA ASP A 54 -17.08 8.39 -8.88
C ASP A 54 -18.14 8.41 -7.77
N ILE A 55 -18.76 7.28 -7.44
CA ILE A 55 -19.99 7.26 -6.64
C ILE A 55 -19.73 7.60 -5.16
N HIS A 56 -18.51 7.38 -4.64
CA HIS A 56 -18.17 7.61 -3.22
C HIS A 56 -16.78 8.23 -2.97
N LYS A 57 -16.09 8.73 -4.01
CA LYS A 57 -14.65 9.11 -3.94
C LYS A 57 -13.74 7.98 -3.46
N GLU A 58 -14.21 6.74 -3.52
CA GLU A 58 -13.41 5.56 -3.17
C GLU A 58 -12.35 5.32 -4.24
N LYS A 59 -11.11 5.13 -3.80
CA LYS A 59 -10.01 4.70 -4.67
C LYS A 59 -9.87 3.20 -4.53
N VAL A 60 -10.02 2.47 -5.62
CA VAL A 60 -9.85 1.03 -5.62
C VAL A 60 -8.48 0.68 -6.19
N MET A 61 -7.63 0.13 -5.33
CA MET A 61 -6.30 -0.35 -5.69
C MET A 61 -6.38 -1.84 -6.03
N GLN A 62 -5.87 -2.23 -7.20
CA GLN A 62 -5.78 -3.65 -7.57
C GLN A 62 -4.39 -4.20 -7.27
N LEU A 63 -4.32 -5.09 -6.29
CA LEU A 63 -3.07 -5.70 -5.81
C LEU A 63 -3.04 -7.21 -6.12
N ASN A 64 -1.86 -7.73 -6.41
CA ASN A 64 -1.60 -9.16 -6.36
C ASN A 64 -1.19 -9.60 -4.93
N ARG A 65 -1.12 -10.91 -4.68
CA ARG A 65 -0.79 -11.45 -3.35
C ARG A 65 0.57 -10.97 -2.84
N SER A 66 1.59 -10.95 -3.70
CA SER A 66 2.94 -10.51 -3.32
C SER A 66 2.97 -9.04 -2.91
N GLN A 67 2.22 -8.18 -3.60
CA GLN A 67 2.08 -6.76 -3.25
C GLN A 67 1.34 -6.55 -1.93
N VAL A 68 0.32 -7.37 -1.63
CA VAL A 68 -0.36 -7.34 -0.33
C VAL A 68 0.60 -7.74 0.79
N MET A 69 1.38 -8.80 0.61
CA MET A 69 2.38 -9.22 1.59
C MET A 69 3.47 -8.15 1.78
N ALA A 70 3.98 -7.57 0.70
CA ALA A 70 4.97 -6.50 0.76
C ALA A 70 4.45 -5.27 1.53
N LEU A 71 3.20 -4.84 1.26
CA LEU A 71 2.58 -3.74 2.00
C LEU A 71 2.41 -4.08 3.48
N HIS A 72 2.01 -5.31 3.80
CA HIS A 72 1.83 -5.75 5.18
C HIS A 72 3.14 -5.66 5.98
N LEU A 73 4.22 -6.26 5.47
CA LEU A 73 5.54 -6.27 6.11
C LEU A 73 6.09 -4.84 6.22
N PHE A 74 6.04 -4.07 5.13
CA PHE A 74 6.57 -2.70 5.13
C PHE A 74 5.87 -1.79 6.13
N LEU A 75 4.54 -1.92 6.30
CA LEU A 75 3.80 -1.15 7.31
C LEU A 75 4.19 -1.50 8.76
N GLU A 76 4.72 -2.71 8.98
CA GLU A 76 5.14 -3.18 10.31
C GLU A 76 6.48 -2.56 10.70
N GLU A 77 7.36 -2.37 9.72
CA GLU A 77 8.69 -1.76 9.89
C GLU A 77 8.63 -0.26 10.20
N ILE A 78 7.53 0.42 9.88
CA ILE A 78 7.40 1.87 10.11
C ILE A 78 6.91 2.14 11.54
N PRO A 79 7.67 2.91 12.36
CA PRO A 79 7.22 3.30 13.70
C PRO A 79 6.14 4.39 13.60
N LEU A 80 4.88 3.98 13.52
CA LEU A 80 3.71 4.86 13.46
C LEU A 80 3.17 5.18 14.86
N LYS A 81 2.53 6.34 15.02
CA LYS A 81 1.87 6.79 16.27
C LYS A 81 0.58 7.55 15.98
N GLY A 82 -0.32 7.57 16.95
CA GLY A 82 -1.57 8.35 16.89
C GLY A 82 -2.54 7.82 15.84
N GLU A 83 -3.23 8.72 15.13
CA GLU A 83 -4.26 8.37 14.13
C GLU A 83 -3.74 7.47 13.00
N VAL A 84 -2.45 7.58 12.68
CA VAL A 84 -1.82 6.81 11.61
C VAL A 84 -1.70 5.31 11.97
N ASP A 85 -1.55 5.01 13.26
CA ASP A 85 -1.55 3.63 13.75
C ASP A 85 -2.93 2.97 13.59
N ILE A 86 -4.01 3.73 13.81
CA ILE A 86 -5.39 3.27 13.59
C ILE A 86 -5.60 2.92 12.11
N ILE A 87 -5.10 3.76 11.18
CA ILE A 87 -5.20 3.51 9.74
C ILE A 87 -4.45 2.22 9.36
N ARG A 88 -3.24 2.00 9.91
CA ARG A 88 -2.50 0.75 9.71
C ARG A 88 -3.30 -0.47 10.16
N ASN A 89 -3.90 -0.43 11.34
CA ASN A 89 -4.69 -1.55 11.87
C ASN A 89 -5.94 -1.85 11.00
N GLN A 90 -6.56 -0.82 10.42
CA GLN A 90 -7.64 -1.02 9.44
C GLN A 90 -7.14 -1.76 8.20
N LEU A 91 -5.99 -1.34 7.65
CA LEU A 91 -5.38 -1.97 6.49
C LEU A 91 -4.96 -3.43 6.76
N TYR A 92 -4.41 -3.72 7.95
CA TYR A 92 -4.06 -5.09 8.34
C TYR A 92 -5.24 -6.04 8.36
N ASN A 93 -6.35 -5.64 8.99
CA ASN A 93 -7.57 -6.46 9.00
C ASN A 93 -8.05 -6.81 7.58
N ASP A 94 -7.86 -5.88 6.65
CA ASP A 94 -8.26 -6.03 5.25
C ASP A 94 -7.28 -6.92 4.45
N PHE A 95 -5.99 -6.87 4.77
CA PHE A 95 -4.96 -7.73 4.20
C PHE A 95 -5.06 -9.17 4.72
N ASP A 96 -5.22 -9.35 6.03
CA ASP A 96 -5.32 -10.67 6.67
C ASP A 96 -6.47 -11.49 6.11
N LYS A 97 -7.65 -10.86 5.94
CA LYS A 97 -8.82 -11.50 5.32
C LYS A 97 -8.57 -11.97 3.88
N PHE A 98 -7.66 -11.33 3.15
CA PHE A 98 -7.31 -11.73 1.79
C PHE A 98 -6.20 -12.77 1.75
N LEU A 99 -5.29 -12.74 2.73
CA LEU A 99 -4.15 -13.65 2.79
C LEU A 99 -4.52 -15.02 3.37
N ALA A 100 -5.53 -15.09 4.24
CA ALA A 100 -6.17 -16.32 4.72
C ALA A 100 -6.87 -17.10 3.59
#